data_AF-A0A7C8ZRW8-F1
#
_entry.id   AF-A0A7C8ZRW8-F1
#
_cell.length_a   1.000
_cell.length_b   1.000
_cell.length_c   1.000
_cell.angle_alpha   90.00
_cell.angle_beta   90.00
_cell.angle_gamma   90.00
#
_symmetry.space_group_name_H-M   'P 1'
#
loop_
_entity.id
_entity.type
_entity.pdbx_description
1 polymer ?
#
loop_
_entity_poly.entity_id
_entity_poly.type
_entity_poly.pdbx_seq_one_letter_code
_entity_poly.pdbx_strand_id
1 'polypeptide(L)'
;SGINEDGSTWYRESGEELGENGYRCRWTMMGGHSQDGSSEWKETWWEKSDWTGYKELGVEKSGRNAEGDSWWETWQEVLHQDEWSNIAKIERSAQKQAKSGSENAGWYEKWWEK
;
A
#
# COMPACT_ATOMS: atom_id res chain seq x y z
N SER A 1 3.44 -15.78 -10.42
CA SER A 1 3.79 -16.42 -9.15
C SER A 1 4.96 -17.38 -9.36
N GLY A 2 5.61 -17.82 -8.29
CA GLY A 2 6.73 -18.75 -8.33
C GLY A 2 7.06 -19.33 -6.96
N ILE A 3 8.00 -20.27 -6.95
CA ILE A 3 8.55 -20.92 -5.75
C ILE A 3 10.06 -20.71 -5.78
N ASN A 4 10.64 -20.25 -4.68
CA ASN A 4 12.08 -20.03 -4.51
C ASN A 4 12.80 -21.34 -4.12
N GLU A 5 14.13 -21.34 -4.16
CA GLU A 5 14.94 -22.52 -3.80
C GLU A 5 14.74 -22.98 -2.35
N ASP A 6 14.39 -22.05 -1.46
CA ASP A 6 14.07 -22.31 -0.05
C ASP A 6 12.63 -22.80 0.19
N GLY A 7 11.85 -23.00 -0.88
CA GLY A 7 10.45 -23.44 -0.82
C GLY A 7 9.44 -22.33 -0.52
N SER A 8 9.88 -21.08 -0.29
CA SER A 8 8.96 -19.94 -0.17
C SER A 8 8.26 -19.65 -1.49
N THR A 9 7.03 -19.15 -1.43
CA THR A 9 6.26 -18.79 -2.63
C THR A 9 6.18 -17.28 -2.78
N TRP A 10 6.02 -16.81 -4.01
CA TRP A 10 5.72 -15.43 -4.30
C TRP A 10 4.67 -15.31 -5.40
N TYR A 11 3.94 -14.21 -5.40
CA TYR A 11 3.00 -13.86 -6.44
C TYR A 11 3.16 -12.39 -6.84
N ARG A 12 2.73 -12.09 -8.07
CA ARG A 12 2.63 -10.75 -8.61
C ARG A 12 1.37 -10.68 -9.43
N GLU A 13 0.55 -9.69 -9.13
CA GLU A 13 -0.69 -9.39 -9.82
C GLU A 13 -0.69 -7.90 -10.17
N SER A 14 -1.44 -7.55 -11.19
CA SER A 14 -1.65 -6.17 -11.58
C SER A 14 -3.01 -6.04 -12.21
N GLY A 15 -3.63 -4.88 -12.03
CA GLY A 15 -4.95 -4.63 -12.56
C GLY A 15 -5.19 -3.16 -12.84
N GLU A 16 -6.34 -2.92 -13.44
CA GLU A 16 -6.86 -1.60 -13.71
C GLU A 16 -8.35 -1.57 -13.38
N GLU A 17 -8.76 -0.51 -12.70
CA GLU A 17 -10.17 -0.20 -12.44
C GLU A 17 -10.50 1.10 -13.16
N LEU A 18 -11.65 1.11 -13.84
CA LEU A 18 -12.19 2.29 -14.51
C LEU A 18 -13.49 2.69 -13.83
N GLY A 19 -13.74 3.99 -13.74
CA GLY A 19 -14.93 4.56 -13.11
C GLY A 19 -15.47 5.76 -13.87
N GLU A 20 -16.43 6.44 -13.25
CA GLU A 20 -17.03 7.66 -13.79
C GLU A 20 -16.01 8.81 -13.88
N ASN A 21 -16.31 9.83 -14.68
CA ASN A 21 -15.47 11.04 -14.84
C ASN A 21 -14.02 10.76 -15.27
N GLY A 22 -13.79 9.66 -15.99
CA GLY A 22 -12.46 9.26 -16.43
C GLY A 22 -11.60 8.70 -15.31
N TYR A 23 -12.19 8.32 -14.17
CA TYR A 23 -11.47 7.67 -13.09
C TYR A 23 -10.76 6.42 -13.61
N ARG A 24 -9.48 6.32 -13.27
CA ARG A 24 -8.62 5.20 -13.57
C ARG A 24 -7.73 4.93 -12.37
N CYS A 25 -7.73 3.69 -11.89
CA CYS A 25 -6.82 3.18 -10.87
C CYS A 25 -6.00 2.05 -11.47
N ARG A 26 -4.68 2.22 -11.55
CA ARG A 26 -3.74 1.15 -11.93
C ARG A 26 -3.05 0.66 -10.68
N TRP A 27 -3.01 -0.65 -10.48
CA TRP A 27 -2.37 -1.22 -9.31
C TRP A 27 -1.46 -2.39 -9.67
N THR A 28 -0.42 -2.58 -8.85
CA THR A 28 0.43 -3.76 -8.85
C THR A 28 0.46 -4.28 -7.42
N MET A 29 0.34 -5.59 -7.26
CA MET A 29 0.41 -6.28 -5.98
C MET A 29 1.50 -7.34 -6.08
N MET A 30 2.33 -7.43 -5.06
CA MET A 30 3.25 -8.54 -4.87
C MET A 30 3.13 -9.05 -3.44
N GLY A 31 3.40 -10.32 -3.25
CA GLY A 31 3.44 -10.90 -1.94
C GLY A 31 4.08 -12.27 -1.97
N GLY A 32 4.22 -12.86 -0.80
CA GLY A 32 4.79 -14.19 -0.66
C GLY A 32 4.67 -14.70 0.75
N HIS A 33 4.93 -15.99 0.92
CA HIS A 33 4.97 -16.63 2.23
C HIS A 33 6.06 -17.70 2.27
N SER A 34 6.56 -17.98 3.47
CA SER A 34 7.50 -19.07 3.71
C SER A 34 6.87 -20.43 3.39
N GLN A 35 7.70 -21.46 3.18
CA GLN A 35 7.23 -22.80 2.82
C GLN A 35 6.22 -23.37 3.83
N ASP A 36 6.43 -23.10 5.11
CA ASP A 36 5.59 -23.50 6.24
C ASP A 36 4.43 -22.52 6.53
N GLY A 37 4.35 -21.41 5.79
CA GLY A 37 3.36 -20.34 5.99
C GLY A 37 3.53 -19.55 7.29
N SER A 38 4.65 -19.71 8.00
CA SER A 38 4.90 -19.01 9.26
C SER A 38 5.16 -17.51 9.08
N SER A 39 5.69 -17.11 7.92
CA SER A 39 5.96 -15.71 7.57
C SER A 39 5.29 -15.36 6.25
N GLU A 40 4.72 -14.15 6.16
CA GLU A 40 4.08 -13.64 4.95
C GLU A 40 4.36 -12.14 4.78
N TRP A 41 4.31 -11.68 3.54
CA TRP A 41 4.37 -10.26 3.21
C TRP A 41 3.50 -9.94 2.00
N LYS A 42 3.06 -8.70 1.94
CA LYS A 42 2.27 -8.17 0.84
C LYS A 42 2.60 -6.70 0.65
N GLU A 43 2.75 -6.31 -0.61
CA GLU A 43 2.97 -4.94 -1.05
C GLU A 43 2.06 -4.62 -2.22
N THR A 44 1.30 -3.54 -2.12
CA THR A 44 0.39 -3.06 -3.17
C THR A 44 0.74 -1.61 -3.48
N TRP A 45 0.99 -1.31 -4.74
CA TRP A 45 1.18 0.05 -5.25
C TRP A 45 0.01 0.41 -6.14
N TRP A 46 -0.40 1.68 -6.11
CA TRP A 46 -1.44 2.19 -6.99
C TRP A 46 -1.16 3.61 -7.47
N GLU A 47 -1.73 3.90 -8.64
CA GLU A 47 -1.88 5.24 -9.18
C GLU A 47 -3.36 5.43 -9.52
N LYS A 48 -3.98 6.48 -8.99
CA LYS A 48 -5.33 6.91 -9.38
C LYS A 48 -5.28 8.25 -10.09
N SER A 49 -6.19 8.46 -11.03
CA SER A 49 -6.42 9.76 -11.64
C SER A 49 -7.83 9.86 -12.22
N ASP A 50 -8.31 11.07 -12.44
CA ASP A 50 -9.55 11.33 -13.19
C ASP A 50 -9.41 12.59 -14.08
N TRP A 51 -10.49 12.98 -14.77
CA TRP A 51 -10.49 14.15 -15.65
C TRP A 51 -10.57 15.50 -14.94
N THR A 52 -10.83 15.53 -13.62
CA THR A 52 -10.87 16.76 -12.82
C THR A 52 -9.48 17.29 -12.48
N GLY A 53 -8.44 16.49 -12.74
CA GLY A 53 -7.05 16.80 -12.36
C GLY A 53 -6.65 16.17 -11.03
N TYR A 54 -7.51 15.35 -10.41
CA TYR A 54 -7.13 14.52 -9.28
C TYR A 54 -6.08 13.48 -9.72
N LYS A 55 -5.03 13.33 -8.92
CA LYS A 55 -4.06 12.25 -9.01
C LYS A 55 -3.71 11.76 -7.61
N GLU A 56 -3.53 10.46 -7.47
CA GLU A 56 -3.06 9.85 -6.23
C GLU A 56 -2.01 8.81 -6.55
N LEU A 57 -0.92 8.82 -5.79
CA LEU A 57 0.04 7.72 -5.73
C LEU A 57 -0.02 7.14 -4.33
N GLY A 58 0.03 5.81 -4.22
CA GLY A 58 0.09 5.19 -2.92
C GLY A 58 0.73 3.82 -2.93
N VAL A 59 1.15 3.43 -1.73
CA VAL A 59 1.69 2.11 -1.44
C VAL A 59 1.19 1.64 -0.08
N GLU A 60 0.80 0.38 0.00
CA GLU A 60 0.49 -0.31 1.24
C GLU A 60 1.39 -1.52 1.34
N LYS A 61 2.02 -1.69 2.50
CA LYS A 61 2.89 -2.83 2.79
C LYS A 61 2.49 -3.45 4.11
N SER A 62 2.59 -4.77 4.18
CA SER A 62 2.35 -5.50 5.41
C SER A 62 3.16 -6.78 5.45
N GLY A 63 3.32 -7.32 6.65
CA GLY A 63 3.91 -8.63 6.81
C GLY A 63 3.75 -9.17 8.23
N ARG A 64 4.10 -10.45 8.35
CA ARG A 64 4.13 -11.20 9.60
C ARG A 64 5.33 -12.15 9.61
N ASN A 65 5.93 -12.36 10.77
CA ASN A 65 6.98 -13.36 10.98
C ASN A 65 6.44 -14.62 11.72
N ALA A 66 7.29 -15.64 11.82
CA ALA A 66 6.97 -16.90 12.51
C ALA A 66 6.66 -16.73 14.01
N GLU A 67 7.13 -15.65 14.63
CA GLU A 67 6.89 -15.33 16.05
C GLU A 67 5.52 -14.67 16.26
N GLY A 68 4.81 -14.37 15.17
CA GLY A 68 3.51 -13.72 15.18
C GLY A 68 3.57 -12.20 15.20
N ASP A 69 4.78 -11.60 15.17
CA ASP A 69 4.93 -10.16 15.03
C ASP A 69 4.40 -9.75 13.66
N SER A 70 3.67 -8.64 13.63
CA SER A 70 3.05 -8.14 12.42
C SER A 70 3.26 -6.64 12.30
N TRP A 71 3.33 -6.18 11.05
CA TRP A 71 3.51 -4.77 10.73
C TRP A 71 2.66 -4.40 9.53
N TRP A 72 2.29 -3.14 9.47
CA TRP A 72 1.58 -2.55 8.35
C TRP A 72 2.00 -1.09 8.21
N GLU A 73 2.25 -0.67 6.98
CA GLU A 73 2.49 0.72 6.63
C GLU A 73 1.77 1.10 5.35
N THR A 74 1.40 2.37 5.27
CA THR A 74 0.88 2.97 4.05
C THR A 74 1.48 4.36 3.85
N TRP A 75 1.68 4.73 2.60
CA TRP A 75 2.04 6.07 2.18
C TRP A 75 1.15 6.48 1.01
N GLN A 76 0.78 7.75 0.98
CA GLN A 76 -0.05 8.31 -0.08
C GLN A 76 0.36 9.75 -0.37
N GLU A 77 0.41 10.11 -1.65
CA GLU A 77 0.50 11.49 -2.15
C GLU A 77 -0.74 11.77 -3.01
N VAL A 78 -1.48 12.82 -2.66
CA VAL A 78 -2.67 13.26 -3.39
C VAL A 78 -2.41 14.64 -3.98
N LEU A 79 -2.56 14.74 -5.30
CA LEU A 79 -2.63 16.00 -6.02
C LEU A 79 -4.09 16.30 -6.34
N HIS A 80 -4.54 17.50 -6.00
CA HIS A 80 -5.82 18.02 -6.42
C HIS A 80 -5.66 19.44 -6.96
N GLN A 81 -6.24 19.71 -8.13
CA GLN A 81 -6.28 21.04 -8.72
C GLN A 81 -7.59 21.71 -8.39
N ASP A 82 -7.52 22.87 -7.75
CA ASP A 82 -8.69 23.66 -7.40
C ASP A 82 -9.31 24.28 -8.66
N GLU A 83 -10.60 23.97 -8.91
CA GLU A 83 -11.31 24.37 -10.15
C GLU A 83 -11.43 25.89 -10.32
N TRP A 84 -11.43 26.66 -9.22
CA TRP A 84 -11.60 28.12 -9.28
C TRP A 84 -10.28 28.88 -9.36
N SER A 85 -9.24 28.40 -8.68
CA SER A 85 -7.97 29.12 -8.56
C SER A 85 -6.87 28.60 -9.50
N ASN A 86 -7.05 27.43 -10.13
CA ASN A 86 -5.99 26.73 -10.87
C ASN A 86 -4.72 26.44 -10.02
N ILE A 87 -4.84 26.49 -8.69
CA ILE A 87 -3.74 26.18 -7.77
C ILE A 87 -3.77 24.68 -7.50
N ALA A 88 -2.67 24.01 -7.83
CA ALA A 88 -2.43 22.62 -7.46
C ALA A 88 -2.07 22.52 -5.97
N LYS A 89 -2.72 21.61 -5.25
CA LYS A 89 -2.43 21.27 -3.85
C LYS A 89 -1.91 19.84 -3.79
N ILE A 90 -0.83 19.64 -3.05
CA ILE A 90 -0.24 18.33 -2.81
C ILE A 90 -0.38 18.02 -1.32
N GLU A 91 -1.00 16.90 -0.99
CA GLU A 91 -1.10 16.39 0.37
C GLU A 91 -0.33 15.07 0.45
N ARG A 92 0.50 14.89 1.48
CA ARG A 92 1.18 13.61 1.73
C ARG A 92 0.79 13.07 3.08
N SER A 93 0.63 11.76 3.17
CA SER A 93 0.33 11.09 4.43
C SER A 93 1.05 9.76 4.53
N ALA A 94 1.33 9.35 5.76
CA ALA A 94 1.87 8.05 6.06
C ALA A 94 1.29 7.52 7.38
N GLN A 95 1.07 6.21 7.44
CA GLN A 95 0.69 5.54 8.67
C GLN A 95 1.54 4.30 8.83
N LYS A 96 1.95 4.01 10.06
CA LYS A 96 2.78 2.85 10.38
C LYS A 96 2.33 2.24 11.68
N GLN A 97 2.32 0.92 11.75
CA GLN A 97 2.03 0.20 12.96
C GLN A 97 2.79 -1.12 13.01
N ALA A 98 3.13 -1.54 14.22
CA ALA A 98 3.61 -2.88 14.47
C ALA A 98 3.02 -3.43 15.76
N LYS A 99 2.88 -4.74 15.82
CA LYS A 99 2.35 -5.47 16.97
C LYS A 99 3.19 -6.71 17.21
N SER A 100 3.56 -6.94 18.46
CA SER A 100 4.24 -8.17 18.86
C SER A 100 3.28 -9.36 18.84
N GLY A 101 3.81 -10.53 18.44
CA GLY A 101 3.07 -11.79 18.46
C GLY A 101 2.99 -12.42 19.86
N SER A 102 3.99 -12.17 20.69
CA SER A 102 4.15 -12.79 22.02
C SER A 102 3.75 -11.86 23.17
N GLU A 103 3.92 -10.55 22.98
CA GLU A 103 3.60 -9.54 23.98
C GLU A 103 2.34 -8.76 23.57
N ASN A 104 1.59 -8.26 24.56
CA ASN A 104 0.54 -7.26 24.29
C ASN A 104 1.15 -5.86 24.08
N ALA A 105 2.16 -5.79 23.21
CA ALA A 105 2.92 -4.60 22.88
C ALA A 105 2.72 -4.27 21.40
N GLY A 106 2.61 -2.99 21.09
CA GLY A 106 2.48 -2.49 19.73
C GLY A 106 2.57 -0.98 19.71
N TRP A 107 2.85 -0.43 18.54
CA TRP A 107 2.95 1.00 18.34
C TRP A 107 2.21 1.41 17.07
N TYR A 108 1.84 2.68 17.03
CA TYR A 108 1.06 3.26 15.95
C TYR A 108 1.48 4.72 15.75
N GLU A 109 1.79 5.09 14.51
CA GLU A 109 2.18 6.44 14.12
C GLU A 109 1.41 6.90 12.89
N LYS A 110 1.06 8.19 12.89
CA LYS A 110 0.48 8.90 11.75
C LYS A 110 1.32 10.13 11.46
N TRP A 111 1.49 10.41 10.17
CA TRP A 111 2.11 11.62 9.68
C TRP A 111 1.30 12.18 8.51
N TRP A 112 1.26 13.51 8.38
CA TRP A 112 0.60 14.21 7.29
C TRP A 112 1.26 15.58 7.04
N GLU A 113 1.19 16.04 5.79
CA GLU A 113 1.54 17.40 5.37
C GLU A 113 0.63 17.88 4.24
N LYS A 114 0.54 19.19 4.05
CA LYS A 114 -0.30 19.89 3.08
C LYS A 114 0.38 21.16 2.57
#